data_AF-A0A520G033-F1
#
_entry.id   AF-A0A520G033-F1
#
_cell.length_a   1.000
_cell.length_b   1.000
_cell.length_c   1.000
_cell.angle_alpha   90.00
_cell.angle_beta   90.00
_cell.angle_gamma   90.00
#
_symmetry.space_group_name_H-M   'P 1'
#
loop_
_entity.id
_entity.type
_entity.pdbx_description
1 polymer ?
#
loop_
_entity_poly.entity_id
_entity_poly.type
_entity_poly.pdbx_seq_one_letter_code
_entity_poly.pdbx_strand_id
1 'polypeptide(L)' 'MQFLDDSLLPENQQPLVIQVAPYGPEWIPADSSDIPVSMDEQVQKAVDCYNAGATLLHIHVREADGKG' A
#
# COMPACT_ATOMS: atom_id res chain seq x y z
N MET A 1 8.20 -21.66 18.21
CA MET A 1 8.86 -20.38 17.91
C MET A 1 9.42 -19.85 19.22
N GLN A 2 10.72 -19.57 19.29
CA GLN A 2 11.35 -18.91 20.45
C GLN A 2 11.47 -17.44 20.09
N PHE A 3 10.66 -16.60 20.74
CA PHE A 3 10.79 -15.15 20.65
C PHE A 3 11.65 -14.69 21.84
N LEU A 4 12.49 -13.68 21.62
CA LEU A 4 13.18 -13.03 22.73
C LEU A 4 12.15 -12.28 23.58
N ASP A 5 12.40 -12.19 24.89
CA ASP A 5 11.58 -11.39 25.80
C ASP A 5 11.41 -9.98 25.21
N ASP A 6 10.18 -9.46 25.26
CA ASP A 6 9.81 -8.12 24.81
C ASP A 6 10.07 -7.79 23.32
N SER A 7 10.33 -8.79 22.47
CA SER A 7 10.59 -8.59 21.03
C SER A 7 9.40 -8.08 20.21
N LEU A 8 8.20 -8.06 20.79
CA LEU A 8 7.00 -7.48 20.18
C LEU A 8 6.82 -6.00 20.49
N LEU A 9 7.61 -5.43 21.41
CA LEU A 9 7.56 -4.02 21.73
C LEU A 9 8.24 -3.22 20.60
N PRO A 10 7.58 -2.22 19.98
CA PRO A 10 8.14 -1.47 18.85
C PRO A 10 9.50 -0.82 19.15
N GLU A 11 9.72 -0.37 20.38
CA GLU A 11 10.99 0.21 20.84
C GLU A 11 12.19 -0.75 20.78
N ASN A 12 11.92 -2.06 20.76
CA ASN A 12 12.95 -3.11 20.67
C ASN A 12 13.14 -3.62 19.23
N GLN A 13 12.41 -3.08 18.26
CA GLN A 13 12.47 -3.50 16.86
C GLN A 13 13.42 -2.60 16.04
N GLN A 14 14.06 -3.17 15.03
CA GLN A 14 14.77 -2.37 14.04
C GLN A 14 13.77 -1.50 13.25
N PRO A 15 14.20 -0.33 12.72
CA PRO A 15 13.34 0.48 11.86
C PRO A 15 12.72 -0.35 10.73
N LEU A 16 11.39 -0.36 10.67
CA LEU A 16 10.64 -1.17 9.72
C LEU A 16 10.50 -0.43 8.38
N VAL A 17 10.80 -1.10 7.28
CA VAL A 17 10.39 -0.65 5.94
C VAL A 17 8.94 -1.04 5.73
N ILE A 18 8.08 -0.05 5.47
CA ILE A 18 6.66 -0.26 5.19
C ILE A 18 6.47 -0.09 3.68
N GLN A 19 6.34 -1.22 3.00
CA GLN A 19 5.99 -1.30 1.58
C GLN A 19 4.48 -1.40 1.43
N VAL A 20 3.87 -0.44 0.74
CA VAL A 20 2.44 -0.44 0.46
C VAL A 20 2.19 -0.71 -1.01
N ALA A 21 1.27 -1.63 -1.32
CA ALA A 21 0.72 -1.85 -2.65
C ALA A 21 -0.71 -1.26 -2.70
N PRO A 22 -0.90 0.00 -3.13
CA PRO A 22 -2.14 0.73 -2.86
C PRO A 22 -3.33 0.23 -3.70
N TYR A 23 -3.07 -0.29 -4.90
CA TYR A 23 -4.08 -0.79 -5.84
C TYR A 23 -3.51 -1.92 -6.72
N GLY A 24 -3.28 -3.08 -6.10
CA GLY A 24 -2.83 -4.28 -6.80
C GLY A 24 -3.81 -4.79 -7.87
N PRO A 25 -3.37 -5.70 -8.75
CA PRO A 25 -4.14 -6.15 -9.91
C PRO A 25 -5.20 -7.21 -9.56
N GLU A 26 -5.20 -7.71 -8.32
CA GLU A 26 -6.08 -8.78 -7.87
C GLU A 26 -7.57 -8.38 -7.88
N TRP A 27 -7.86 -7.12 -7.56
CA TRP A 27 -9.23 -6.59 -7.45
C TRP A 27 -9.54 -5.64 -8.59
N ILE A 28 -10.78 -5.64 -9.06
CA ILE A 28 -11.29 -4.71 -10.09
C ILE A 28 -12.11 -3.60 -9.44
N PRO A 29 -12.31 -2.44 -10.11
CA PRO A 29 -13.06 -1.32 -9.53
C PRO A 29 -14.48 -1.63 -9.05
N ALA A 30 -15.10 -2.71 -9.54
CA ALA A 30 -16.41 -3.16 -9.08
C ALA A 30 -16.38 -3.85 -7.70
N ASP A 31 -15.21 -4.32 -7.24
CA ASP A 31 -15.05 -5.03 -5.96
C ASP A 31 -15.00 -4.07 -4.77
N SER A 32 -14.59 -2.81 -4.98
CA SER A 32 -14.50 -1.79 -3.94
C SER A 32 -14.55 -0.38 -4.52
N SER A 33 -15.23 0.53 -3.82
CA SER A 33 -15.25 1.95 -4.16
C SER A 33 -13.91 2.67 -3.95
N ASP A 34 -12.92 2.01 -3.34
CA ASP A 34 -11.61 2.59 -3.03
C ASP A 34 -10.51 2.25 -4.05
N ILE A 35 -10.85 1.62 -5.18
CA ILE A 35 -9.90 1.26 -6.23
C ILE A 35 -9.81 2.41 -7.25
N PRO A 36 -8.69 3.16 -7.31
CA PRO A 36 -8.53 4.27 -8.24
C PRO A 36 -8.35 3.79 -9.68
N VAL A 37 -8.90 4.53 -10.65
CA VAL A 37 -8.79 4.21 -12.08
C VAL A 37 -8.06 5.32 -12.84
N SER A 38 -8.42 6.58 -12.63
CA SER A 38 -7.72 7.69 -13.30
C SER A 38 -6.30 7.85 -12.75
N MET A 39 -5.38 8.37 -13.56
CA MET A 39 -4.00 8.61 -13.14
C MET A 39 -3.93 9.54 -11.92
N ASP A 40 -4.76 10.59 -11.88
CA ASP A 40 -4.80 11.54 -10.77
C ASP A 40 -5.24 10.86 -9.46
N GLU A 41 -6.26 10.00 -9.50
CA GLU A 41 -6.69 9.22 -8.33
C GLU A 41 -5.61 8.21 -7.89
N GLN A 42 -4.95 7.55 -8.84
CA GLN A 42 -3.85 6.62 -8.57
C GLN A 42 -2.68 7.33 -7.87
N VAL A 43 -2.30 8.51 -8.38
CA VAL A 43 -1.26 9.36 -7.77
C VAL A 43 -1.70 9.85 -6.39
N GLN A 44 -2.93 10.32 -6.24
CA GLN A 44 -3.41 10.81 -4.95
C GLN A 44 -3.40 9.70 -3.90
N LYS A 45 -3.83 8.48 -4.26
CA LYS A 45 -3.78 7.31 -3.37
C LYS A 45 -2.33 6.98 -2.97
N ALA A 46 -1.39 7.05 -3.90
CA ALA A 46 0.03 6.86 -3.61
C ALA A 46 0.58 7.92 -2.63
N VAL A 47 0.19 9.18 -2.80
CA VAL A 47 0.53 10.28 -1.88
C VAL A 47 -0.06 10.06 -0.49
N ASP A 48 -1.30 9.59 -0.42
CA ASP A 48 -1.97 9.29 0.85
C ASP A 48 -1.23 8.18 1.61
N CYS A 49 -0.77 7.13 0.93
CA CYS A 49 0.05 6.08 1.53
C CYS A 49 1.38 6.61 2.06
N TYR A 50 2.05 7.48 1.32
CA TYR A 50 3.29 8.12 1.78
C TYR A 50 3.05 8.97 3.04
N ASN A 51 2.01 9.82 3.04
CA ASN A 51 1.65 10.66 4.18
C ASN A 51 1.23 9.85 5.42
N ALA A 52 0.70 8.63 5.22
CA ALA A 52 0.37 7.69 6.28
C ALA A 52 1.60 6.93 6.85
N GLY A 53 2.79 7.09 6.26
CA GLY A 53 4.04 6.51 6.77
C GLY A 53 4.64 5.39 5.91
N ALA A 54 4.13 5.16 4.69
CA ALA A 54 4.80 4.25 3.76
C ALA A 54 6.19 4.77 3.40
N THR A 55 7.19 3.89 3.40
CA THR A 55 8.56 4.22 2.99
C THR A 55 8.92 3.65 1.63
N LEU A 56 8.07 2.77 1.08
CA LEU A 56 8.18 2.24 -0.27
C LEU A 56 6.78 2.00 -0.85
N LEU A 57 6.61 2.27 -2.15
CA LEU A 57 5.37 2.05 -2.88
C LEU A 57 5.56 1.02 -3.98
N HIS A 58 4.72 -0.02 -3.97
CA HIS A 58 4.60 -1.01 -5.04
C HIS A 58 3.40 -0.65 -5.90
N ILE A 59 3.64 -0.24 -7.14
CA ILE A 59 2.62 0.34 -8.00
C ILE A 59 2.30 -0.59 -9.16
N HIS A 60 1.01 -0.88 -9.33
CA HIS A 60 0.43 -1.31 -10.60
C HIS A 60 -0.23 -0.09 -11.25
N VAL A 61 -0.51 -0.12 -12.54
CA VAL A 61 -1.22 0.98 -13.21
C VAL A 61 -2.43 0.44 -13.93
N ARG A 62 -3.50 1.23 -13.93
CA ARG A 62 -4.72 0.93 -14.66
C ARG A 62 -4.89 1.85 -15.87
N GLU A 63 -5.40 1.25 -16.93
CA GLU A 63 -5.92 1.93 -18.11
C GLU A 63 -7.26 2.60 -17.79
N ALA A 64 -7.70 3.50 -18.68
CA ALA A 64 -8.96 4.22 -18.52
C ALA A 64 -10.21 3.31 -18.51
N ASP A 65 -10.09 2.07 -19.01
CA ASP A 65 -11.17 1.06 -18.94
C ASP A 65 -11.16 0.25 -17.63
N GLY A 66 -10.29 0.61 -16.68
CA GLY A 66 -10.18 -0.03 -15.37
C GLY A 66 -9.34 -1.30 -15.33
N LYS A 67 -8.80 -1.75 -16.48
CA LYS A 67 -7.96 -2.95 -16.57
C LYS A 67 -6.48 -2.61 -16.44
N GLY A 68 -5.67 -3.64 -16.17
CA GLY A 68 -4.24 -3.51 -15.87
C GLY A 68 -3.87 -4.28 -14.61
#